data_AF-J3P3B1-F1
#
_entry.id   AF-J3P3B1-F1
#
_cell.length_a   1.000
_cell.length_b   1.000
_cell.length_c   1.000
_cell.angle_alpha   90.00
_cell.angle_beta   90.00
_cell.angle_gamma   90.00
#
_symmetry.space_group_name_H-M   'P 1'
#
loop_
_entity.id
_entity.type
_entity.pdbx_description
1 polymer ?
#
loop_
_entity_poly.entity_id
_entity_poly.type
_entity_poly.pdbx_seq_one_letter_code
_entity_poly.pdbx_strand_id
1 'polypeptide(L)'
;MRASTALAALLAALASAGRPKPEPYEAYDRLREAMTDDVVYDSRPLGPAYGGLSAGLEQTTANIRAAFGDALVEHQVGNALVAFTNDQATAANVSTYLTWSRWDKAAPGDVTKTFRIFERCDDVFVVDPKDGR
;
A
#
# COMPACT_ATOMS: atom_id res chain seq x y z
N MET A 1 -5.33 -13.83 -39.41
CA MET A 1 -5.48 -12.74 -38.42
C MET A 1 -4.17 -11.98 -38.36
N ARG A 2 -4.11 -10.74 -38.86
CA ARG A 2 -2.92 -9.89 -38.73
C ARG A 2 -3.10 -9.02 -37.50
N ALA A 3 -2.31 -9.25 -36.46
CA ALA A 3 -2.18 -8.29 -35.37
C ALA A 3 -1.65 -6.98 -36.00
N SER A 4 -2.46 -5.93 -35.92
CA SER A 4 -2.13 -4.60 -36.43
C SER A 4 -0.80 -4.14 -35.85
N THR A 5 0.07 -3.58 -36.69
CA THR A 5 1.34 -2.94 -36.33
C THR A 5 1.20 -1.92 -35.20
N ALA A 6 -0.01 -1.38 -34.99
CA ALA A 6 -0.34 -0.50 -33.87
C ALA A 6 -0.30 -1.20 -32.50
N LEU A 7 -0.66 -2.48 -32.42
CA LEU A 7 -0.63 -3.24 -31.16
C LEU A 7 0.81 -3.56 -30.74
N ALA A 8 1.67 -3.88 -31.70
CA ALA A 8 3.11 -4.07 -31.47
C ALA A 8 3.80 -2.77 -31.06
N ALA A 9 3.42 -1.63 -31.65
CA ALA A 9 3.93 -0.31 -31.27
C ALA A 9 3.46 0.12 -29.87
N LEU A 10 2.22 -0.20 -29.48
CA LEU A 10 1.68 0.08 -28.14
C LEU A 10 2.37 -0.78 -27.06
N LEU A 11 2.61 -2.06 -27.34
CA LEU A 11 3.38 -2.96 -26.47
C LEU A 11 4.85 -2.54 -26.35
N ALA A 12 5.47 -2.08 -27.43
CA ALA A 12 6.83 -1.54 -27.41
C ALA A 12 6.91 -0.21 -26.63
N ALA A 13 5.92 0.67 -26.77
CA ALA A 13 5.84 1.93 -26.02
C ALA A 13 5.59 1.71 -24.52
N LEU A 14 4.78 0.72 -24.14
CA LEU A 14 4.58 0.31 -22.75
C LEU A 14 5.82 -0.39 -22.16
N ALA A 15 6.63 -1.06 -22.99
CA ALA A 15 7.90 -1.66 -22.59
C ALA A 15 9.06 -0.64 -22.50
N SER A 16 9.02 0.45 -23.29
CA SER A 16 10.05 1.51 -23.30
C SER A 16 9.73 2.69 -22.39
N ALA A 17 8.47 2.87 -22.02
CA ALA A 17 8.08 3.74 -20.91
C ALA A 17 8.53 3.03 -19.64
N GLY A 18 9.81 3.21 -19.28
CA GLY A 18 10.28 2.87 -17.95
C GLY A 18 9.24 3.37 -16.96
N ARG A 19 8.77 2.48 -16.07
CA ARG A 19 7.82 2.87 -15.02
C ARG A 19 8.34 4.20 -14.46
N PRO A 20 7.49 5.24 -14.33
CA PRO A 20 7.95 6.48 -13.73
C PRO A 20 8.70 6.11 -12.46
N LYS A 21 9.95 6.59 -12.36
CA LYS A 21 10.75 6.41 -11.16
C LYS A 21 9.83 6.79 -10.00
N PRO A 22 9.69 5.95 -8.95
CA PRO A 22 8.93 6.36 -7.79
C PRO A 22 9.55 7.65 -7.27
N GLU A 23 8.89 8.78 -7.52
CA GLU A 23 9.19 10.01 -6.79
C GLU A 23 8.97 9.68 -5.31
N PRO A 24 9.86 10.09 -4.39
CA PRO A 24 9.68 9.82 -2.97
C PRO A 24 8.40 10.51 -2.51
N TYR A 25 7.32 9.73 -2.40
CA TYR A 25 6.02 10.24 -1.98
C TYR A 25 5.98 10.28 -0.45
N GLU A 26 6.64 11.28 0.14
CA GLU A 26 6.67 11.53 1.59
C GLU A 26 5.33 12.11 2.12
N ALA A 27 4.20 11.71 1.54
CA ALA A 27 2.89 12.25 1.89
C ALA A 27 2.27 11.56 3.11
N TYR A 28 3.07 11.39 4.17
CA TYR A 28 2.60 10.79 5.43
C TYR A 28 1.44 11.59 6.04
N ASP A 29 1.42 12.91 5.83
CA ASP A 29 0.35 13.79 6.31
C ASP A 29 -0.99 13.55 5.58
N ARG A 30 -0.97 12.88 4.41
CA ARG A 30 -2.17 12.49 3.65
C ARG A 30 -2.79 11.17 4.12
N LEU A 31 -2.20 10.48 5.10
CA LEU A 31 -2.80 9.26 5.65
C LEU A 31 -4.21 9.50 6.21
N ARG A 32 -4.52 10.74 6.65
CA ARG A 32 -5.88 11.11 7.08
C ARG A 32 -6.94 11.00 5.99
N GLU A 33 -6.55 10.99 4.72
CA GLU A 33 -7.49 10.79 3.60
C GLU A 33 -7.92 9.32 3.46
N ALA A 34 -7.20 8.39 4.09
CA ALA A 34 -7.43 6.95 3.98
C ALA A 34 -7.70 6.27 5.33
N MET A 35 -7.36 6.90 6.46
CA MET A 35 -7.50 6.36 7.80
C MET A 35 -8.33 7.31 8.68
N THR A 36 -9.17 6.73 9.55
CA THR A 36 -9.90 7.49 10.55
C THR A 36 -8.97 8.00 11.66
N ASP A 37 -9.39 9.05 12.35
CA ASP A 37 -8.61 9.63 13.47
C ASP A 37 -8.35 8.60 14.59
N ASP A 38 -9.25 7.62 14.75
CA ASP A 38 -9.21 6.54 15.76
C ASP A 38 -8.67 5.19 15.23
N VAL A 39 -7.99 5.19 14.07
CA VAL A 39 -7.44 3.97 13.45
C VAL A 39 -6.63 3.12 14.43
N VAL A 40 -6.81 1.80 14.38
CA VAL A 40 -5.94 0.82 15.04
C VAL A 40 -5.18 0.07 13.97
N TYR A 41 -3.86 0.25 13.95
CA TYR A 41 -2.97 -0.42 12.99
C TYR A 41 -2.16 -1.48 13.73
N ASP A 42 -2.50 -2.75 13.50
CA ASP A 42 -1.87 -3.91 14.13
C ASP A 42 -1.07 -4.75 13.13
N SER A 43 0.23 -4.54 13.11
CA SER A 43 1.18 -5.34 12.33
C SER A 43 2.02 -6.28 13.20
N ARG A 44 1.66 -6.49 14.48
CA ARG A 44 2.40 -7.40 15.40
C ARG A 44 2.62 -8.81 14.83
N PRO A 45 1.72 -9.41 14.03
CA PRO A 45 1.97 -10.71 13.39
C PRO A 45 3.21 -10.77 12.49
N LEU A 46 3.72 -9.63 11.99
CA LEU A 46 4.99 -9.57 11.25
C LEU A 46 6.23 -9.82 12.14
N GLY A 47 6.03 -9.93 13.45
CA GLY A 47 7.08 -10.15 14.43
C GLY A 47 7.80 -8.86 14.82
N PRO A 48 8.65 -8.91 15.87
CA PRO A 48 9.22 -7.72 16.50
C PRO A 48 10.20 -6.93 15.62
N ALA A 49 10.64 -7.50 14.49
CA ALA A 49 11.57 -6.84 13.57
C ALA A 49 10.87 -5.86 12.59
N TYR A 50 9.57 -6.08 12.31
CA TYR A 50 8.81 -5.34 11.30
C TYR A 50 7.45 -4.85 11.78
N GLY A 51 6.89 -5.51 12.80
CA GLY A 51 5.53 -5.33 13.28
C GLY A 51 5.44 -4.50 14.56
N GLY A 52 4.27 -3.92 14.78
CA GLY A 52 3.93 -3.17 15.98
C GLY A 52 2.43 -2.90 16.10
N LEU A 53 2.03 -2.20 17.15
CA LEU A 53 0.65 -1.75 17.35
C LEU A 53 0.66 -0.22 17.45
N SER A 54 -0.20 0.43 16.68
CA SER A 54 -0.45 1.87 16.75
C SER A 54 -1.95 2.11 16.96
N ALA A 55 -2.29 3.08 17.82
CA ALA A 55 -3.66 3.50 18.04
C ALA A 55 -3.78 5.01 17.88
N GLY A 56 -4.71 5.43 17.01
CA GLY A 56 -4.88 6.81 16.59
C GLY A 56 -4.00 7.18 15.38
N LEU A 57 -4.51 8.11 14.58
CA LEU A 57 -3.89 8.53 13.32
C LEU A 57 -2.50 9.16 13.54
N GLU A 58 -2.33 9.97 14.58
CA GLU A 58 -1.06 10.65 14.87
C GLU A 58 0.06 9.64 15.16
N GLN A 59 -0.20 8.69 16.07
CA GLN A 59 0.77 7.65 16.41
C GLN A 59 1.06 6.75 15.21
N THR A 60 0.02 6.38 14.46
CA THR A 60 0.16 5.56 13.25
C THR A 60 1.03 6.26 12.20
N THR A 61 0.78 7.54 11.95
CA THR A 61 1.58 8.36 11.01
C THR A 61 3.04 8.46 11.45
N ALA A 62 3.28 8.73 12.73
CA ALA A 62 4.64 8.80 13.28
C ALA A 62 5.39 7.48 13.12
N ASN A 63 4.74 6.35 13.44
CA ASN A 63 5.35 5.02 13.36
C ASN A 63 5.63 4.61 11.91
N ILE A 64 4.71 4.86 10.97
CA ILE A 64 4.91 4.59 9.54
C ILE A 64 6.07 5.45 9.00
N ARG A 65 6.11 6.74 9.35
CA ARG A 65 7.22 7.63 8.97
C ARG A 65 8.54 7.18 9.59
N ALA A 66 8.56 6.69 10.83
CA ALA A 66 9.79 6.17 11.45
C ALA A 66 10.27 4.86 10.81
N ALA A 67 9.34 3.97 10.43
CA ALA A 67 9.66 2.68 9.82
C ALA A 67 10.15 2.80 8.38
N PHE A 68 9.52 3.68 7.59
CA PHE A 68 9.79 3.80 6.16
C PHE A 68 10.54 5.06 5.80
N GLY A 69 10.36 6.17 6.51
CA GLY A 69 11.12 7.40 6.32
C GLY A 69 11.27 7.76 4.86
N ASP A 70 12.51 7.73 4.39
CA ASP A 70 12.83 8.02 3.01
C ASP A 70 12.87 6.74 2.13
N ALA A 71 12.83 5.53 2.69
CA ALA A 71 13.05 4.26 2.02
C ALA A 71 12.29 4.09 0.70
N LEU A 72 12.94 3.44 -0.28
CA LEU A 72 12.28 3.05 -1.51
C LEU A 72 11.43 1.82 -1.23
N VAL A 73 10.10 1.99 -1.27
CA VAL A 73 9.12 0.96 -0.96
C VAL A 73 8.06 0.87 -2.06
N GLU A 74 7.53 -0.33 -2.29
CA GLU A 74 6.40 -0.59 -3.17
C GLU A 74 5.45 -1.55 -2.45
N HIS A 75 4.16 -1.21 -2.43
CA HIS A 75 3.10 -2.11 -2.01
C HIS A 75 2.29 -2.50 -3.24
N GLN A 76 2.34 -3.77 -3.64
CA GLN A 76 1.48 -4.31 -4.67
C GLN A 76 0.30 -4.97 -3.99
N VAL A 77 -0.85 -4.29 -3.99
CA VAL A 77 -2.08 -4.76 -3.36
C VAL A 77 -2.96 -5.43 -4.41
N GLY A 78 -3.50 -6.61 -4.09
CA GLY A 78 -4.39 -7.35 -4.96
C GLY A 78 -5.37 -8.24 -4.20
N ASN A 79 -6.24 -8.91 -4.97
CA ASN A 79 -7.17 -9.93 -4.47
C ASN A 79 -8.03 -9.47 -3.28
N ALA A 80 -8.61 -8.27 -3.38
CA ALA A 80 -9.48 -7.75 -2.35
C ALA A 80 -10.78 -8.57 -2.27
N LEU A 81 -11.08 -9.09 -1.08
CA LEU A 81 -12.36 -9.67 -0.72
C LEU A 81 -13.08 -8.66 0.18
N VAL A 82 -14.26 -8.22 -0.24
CA VAL A 82 -15.04 -7.21 0.49
C VAL A 82 -16.34 -7.84 0.97
N ALA A 83 -16.60 -7.72 2.27
CA ALA A 83 -17.84 -8.16 2.91
C ALA A 83 -18.43 -7.01 3.73
N PHE A 84 -19.54 -6.45 3.26
CA PHE A 84 -20.27 -5.42 4.01
C PHE A 84 -20.81 -5.98 5.33
N THR A 85 -20.71 -5.20 6.40
CA THR A 85 -21.13 -5.62 7.74
C THR A 85 -22.57 -5.20 8.07
N ASN A 86 -23.19 -4.40 7.20
CA ASN A 86 -24.57 -3.95 7.32
C ASN A 86 -25.20 -3.70 5.94
N ASP A 87 -26.53 -3.62 5.91
CA ASP A 87 -27.31 -3.41 4.69
C ASP A 87 -27.16 -1.99 4.11
N GLN A 88 -26.73 -1.03 4.93
CA GLN A 88 -26.52 0.36 4.54
C GLN A 88 -25.15 0.60 3.88
N ALA A 89 -24.31 -0.45 3.77
CA ALA A 89 -22.96 -0.39 3.23
C ALA A 89 -22.06 0.69 3.86
N THR A 90 -22.28 1.04 5.13
CA THR A 90 -21.47 2.06 5.84
C THR A 90 -20.19 1.49 6.45
N ALA A 91 -20.05 0.17 6.47
CA ALA A 91 -18.85 -0.51 6.91
C ALA A 91 -18.64 -1.85 6.19
N ALA A 92 -17.39 -2.25 6.03
CA ALA A 92 -17.00 -3.52 5.40
C ALA A 92 -15.76 -4.11 6.05
N ASN A 93 -15.73 -5.43 6.16
CA ASN A 93 -14.50 -6.18 6.37
C ASN A 93 -13.83 -6.39 5.00
N VAL A 94 -12.57 -6.00 4.89
CA VAL A 94 -11.80 -6.07 3.64
C VAL A 94 -10.56 -6.90 3.89
N SER A 95 -10.44 -8.02 3.19
CA SER A 95 -9.21 -8.82 3.18
C SER A 95 -8.45 -8.54 1.90
N THR A 96 -7.20 -8.12 1.99
CA THR A 96 -6.31 -7.92 0.83
C THR A 96 -5.07 -8.77 0.95
N TYR A 97 -4.49 -9.13 -0.19
CA TYR A 97 -3.16 -9.76 -0.24
C TYR A 97 -2.21 -8.75 -0.85
N LEU A 98 -1.09 -8.51 -0.17
CA LEU A 98 -0.12 -7.56 -0.66
C LEU A 98 1.30 -8.11 -0.63
N THR A 99 2.05 -7.65 -1.61
CA THR A 99 3.49 -7.83 -1.68
C THR A 99 4.14 -6.50 -1.33
N TRP A 100 4.73 -6.43 -0.15
CA TRP A 100 5.52 -5.29 0.27
C TRP A 100 6.98 -5.52 -0.11
N SER A 101 7.55 -4.62 -0.91
CA SER A 101 8.95 -4.65 -1.30
C SER A 101 9.68 -3.43 -0.77
N ARG A 102 10.90 -3.61 -0.27
CA ARG A 102 11.81 -2.51 0.11
C ARG A 102 13.18 -2.74 -0.49
N TRP A 103 13.77 -1.65 -1.01
CA TRP A 103 15.10 -1.64 -1.62
C TRP A 103 16.06 -0.74 -0.85
N ASP A 104 17.35 -1.11 -0.87
CA ASP A 104 18.44 -0.18 -0.54
C ASP A 104 18.53 0.89 -1.63
N LYS A 105 18.34 2.16 -1.25
CA LYS A 105 18.45 3.30 -2.16
C LYS A 105 19.80 3.42 -2.85
N ALA A 106 20.88 3.04 -2.16
CA ALA A 106 22.23 3.10 -2.70
C ALA A 106 22.52 1.95 -3.68
N ALA A 107 21.66 0.92 -3.71
CA ALA A 107 21.83 -0.26 -4.55
C ALA A 107 20.48 -0.86 -5.00
N PRO A 108 19.65 -0.13 -5.77
CA PRO A 108 18.28 -0.54 -6.09
C PRO A 108 18.19 -1.80 -6.98
N GLY A 109 19.29 -2.18 -7.63
CA GLY A 109 19.39 -3.41 -8.42
C GLY A 109 19.96 -4.62 -7.67
N ASP A 110 20.41 -4.44 -6.42
CA ASP A 110 20.97 -5.53 -5.62
C ASP A 110 19.86 -6.32 -4.93
N VAL A 111 19.55 -7.50 -5.49
CA VAL A 111 18.51 -8.39 -4.97
C VAL A 111 18.81 -8.92 -3.57
N THR A 112 20.08 -8.94 -3.15
CA THR A 112 20.47 -9.40 -1.81
C THR A 112 20.17 -8.35 -0.72
N LYS A 113 19.99 -7.09 -1.14
CA LYS A 113 19.59 -5.95 -0.29
C LYS A 113 18.14 -5.55 -0.47
N THR A 114 17.39 -6.38 -1.17
CA THR A 114 15.94 -6.25 -1.32
C THR A 114 15.30 -7.27 -0.39
N PHE A 115 14.30 -6.85 0.38
CA PHE A 115 13.41 -7.81 1.02
C PHE A 115 11.99 -7.65 0.51
N ARG A 116 11.24 -8.74 0.63
CA ARG A 116 9.85 -8.81 0.23
C ARG A 116 9.06 -9.55 1.29
N ILE A 117 7.99 -8.92 1.76
CA ILE A 117 7.02 -9.52 2.67
C ILE A 117 5.75 -9.78 1.86
N PHE A 118 5.22 -11.00 2.02
CA PHE A 118 3.92 -11.38 1.49
C PHE A 118 2.99 -11.46 2.68
N GLU A 119 1.99 -10.58 2.71
CA GLU A 119 1.07 -10.50 3.83
C GLU A 119 -0.38 -10.45 3.36
N ARG A 120 -1.26 -10.83 4.28
CA ARG A 120 -2.69 -10.60 4.17
C ARG A 120 -3.05 -9.51 5.18
N CYS A 121 -3.70 -8.46 4.72
CA CYS A 121 -4.30 -7.45 5.59
C CYS A 121 -5.78 -7.74 5.74
N ASP A 122 -6.27 -7.60 6.97
CA ASP A 122 -7.68 -7.71 7.32
C ASP A 122 -8.09 -6.38 7.94
N ASP A 123 -8.75 -5.56 7.14
CA ASP A 123 -9.11 -4.18 7.50
C ASP A 123 -10.62 -4.06 7.76
N VAL A 124 -10.98 -3.07 8.58
CA VAL A 124 -12.36 -2.61 8.71
C VAL A 124 -12.45 -1.23 8.06
N PHE A 125 -13.15 -1.17 6.94
CA PHE A 125 -13.42 0.08 6.24
C PHE A 125 -14.73 0.65 6.76
N VAL A 126 -14.76 1.95 6.99
CA VAL A 126 -15.96 2.70 7.39
C VAL A 126 -16.14 3.90 6.48
N VAL A 127 -17.39 4.25 6.19
CA VAL A 127 -17.72 5.53 5.56
C VAL A 127 -17.71 6.59 6.65
N ASP A 128 -16.75 7.52 6.60
CA ASP A 128 -16.73 8.65 7.54
C ASP A 128 -17.84 9.65 7.16
N PRO A 129 -18.87 9.86 8.01
CA PRO A 129 -19.94 10.81 7.73
C PRO A 129 -19.45 12.26 7.64
N LYS A 130 -18.23 12.58 8.10
CA LYS A 130 -17.61 13.90 7.93
C LYS A 130 -17.30 14.25 6.49
N ASP A 131 -17.28 13.28 5.58
CA ASP A 131 -16.78 13.47 4.23
C ASP A 131 -17.84 13.87 3.19
N GLY A 132 -19.14 13.95 3.57
CA GLY A 132 -20.19 14.74 2.90
C GLY A 132 -20.28 14.67 1.37
N ARG A 133 -19.76 13.60 0.75
CA ARG A 133 -19.75 13.34 -0.69
C ARG A 133 -20.80 12.31 -1.04
#